data_AF-A0A7S0LZ06-F1
#
_entry.id   AF-A0A7S0LZ06-F1
#
_cell.length_a   1.000
_cell.length_b   1.000
_cell.length_c   1.000
_cell.angle_alpha   90.00
_cell.angle_beta   90.00
_cell.angle_gamma   90.00
#
_symmetry.space_group_name_H-M   'P 1'
#
loop_
_entity.id
_entity.type
_entity.pdbx_description
1 polymer ?
#
loop_
_entity_poly.entity_id
_entity_poly.type
_entity_poly.pdbx_seq_one_letter_code
_entity_poly.pdbx_strand_id
1 'polypeptide(L)'
;SEMSWAACCSNKQMQDMFFGESSSMMFRDAAKGRREAPCQWCFEQVQMFVVGKSLIWVCDNCKGVSEACEKCGTPVRQQTIRKDNYKTCSMCFKKDFKKLEKTKVQYVTTTRTMQQLQKDLEKVSNQRENAAKDGLIRPFLLLVSLPPVARLQIAINLGWTFIGDGMMGDSHAESWDILSRKGSGLRDRMTRMRDTWLRREVNWYSILLPLCEELCVPAYMNWSEEFVSPKLSYAEALKECHKTTSPNVDSLENELADKIGKQQRARMSSLQACSLAELKNSEAIRKLLTMPQLQSQAVQALLSYALDSTFLQLARRDGSDGTGVVEAEDLLEDVLAFFSGVCKGEEQVFEELAKLKRRAKVGRDGVETERDAAPPGSILNANITGFWLTMDLLDIDASAGPGKILPVVFQLM
;
A
#
# COMPACT_ATOMS: atom_id res chain seq x y z
N SER A 1 -34.86 -36.25 34.59
CA SER A 1 -34.83 -34.82 34.94
C SER A 1 -34.30 -34.08 33.72
N GLU A 2 -35.22 -33.47 32.99
CA GLU A 2 -34.95 -32.74 31.75
C GLU A 2 -34.35 -31.36 32.07
N MET A 3 -33.23 -31.01 31.43
CA MET A 3 -32.67 -29.66 31.46
C MET A 3 -33.16 -28.90 30.22
N SER A 4 -33.89 -27.82 30.46
CA SER A 4 -34.49 -26.97 29.44
C SER A 4 -33.45 -26.16 28.67
N TRP A 5 -33.48 -26.31 27.35
CA TRP A 5 -32.94 -25.34 26.40
C TRP A 5 -33.82 -24.09 26.36
N ALA A 6 -33.41 -23.00 27.02
CA ALA A 6 -34.03 -21.69 26.81
C ALA A 6 -33.09 -20.54 27.22
N ALA A 7 -32.12 -20.19 26.36
CA ALA A 7 -31.42 -18.90 26.44
C ALA A 7 -30.76 -18.52 25.09
N CYS A 8 -31.51 -18.56 23.98
CA CYS A 8 -31.01 -18.10 22.66
C CYS A 8 -31.84 -16.94 22.06
N CYS A 9 -32.86 -16.43 22.77
CA CYS A 9 -33.81 -15.46 22.21
C CYS A 9 -33.67 -14.02 22.72
N SER A 10 -32.77 -13.71 23.66
CA SER A 10 -32.62 -12.35 24.20
C SER A 10 -31.73 -11.42 23.36
N ASN A 11 -30.94 -11.95 22.41
CA ASN A 11 -30.01 -11.13 21.63
C ASN A 11 -30.67 -10.40 20.44
N LYS A 12 -31.80 -10.91 19.95
CA LYS A 12 -32.49 -10.33 18.78
C LYS A 12 -33.22 -9.03 19.13
N GLN A 13 -33.83 -8.96 20.32
CA GLN A 13 -34.52 -7.76 20.79
C GLN A 13 -33.58 -6.61 21.17
N MET A 14 -32.35 -6.89 21.64
CA MET A 14 -31.36 -5.82 21.85
C MET A 14 -30.78 -5.27 20.55
N GLN A 15 -30.62 -6.11 19.52
CA GLN A 15 -30.18 -5.62 18.20
C GLN A 15 -31.23 -4.70 17.56
N ASP A 16 -32.52 -5.04 17.65
CA ASP A 16 -33.60 -4.22 17.08
C ASP A 16 -33.86 -2.92 17.88
N MET A 17 -33.53 -2.86 19.18
CA MET A 17 -33.71 -1.66 20.02
C MET A 17 -32.62 -0.60 19.85
N PHE A 18 -31.39 -0.99 19.51
CA PHE A 18 -30.26 -0.07 19.38
C PHE A 18 -29.96 0.32 17.92
N PHE A 19 -30.48 -0.44 16.96
CA PHE A 19 -30.09 -0.33 15.57
C PHE A 19 -31.34 -0.43 14.69
N GLY A 20 -31.83 0.70 14.17
CA GLY A 20 -33.03 0.75 13.32
C GLY A 20 -32.94 -0.10 12.04
N GLU A 21 -34.01 -0.17 11.24
CA GLU A 21 -34.11 -1.02 10.03
C GLU A 21 -32.90 -0.96 9.08
N SER A 22 -32.24 0.21 8.96
CA SER A 22 -31.03 0.43 8.16
C SER A 22 -29.86 -0.48 8.56
N SER A 23 -29.77 -0.85 9.83
CA SER A 23 -28.70 -1.65 10.42
C SER A 23 -28.86 -3.14 10.11
N SER A 24 -30.10 -3.63 10.10
CA SER A 24 -30.39 -5.03 9.73
C SER A 24 -29.94 -5.33 8.29
N MET A 25 -30.08 -4.36 7.39
CA MET A 25 -29.62 -4.45 6.00
C MET A 25 -28.10 -4.44 5.92
N MET A 26 -27.42 -3.61 6.71
CA MET A 26 -25.96 -3.61 6.82
C MET A 26 -25.41 -4.96 7.29
N PHE A 27 -26.02 -5.58 8.30
CA PHE A 27 -25.59 -6.89 8.79
C PHE A 27 -25.87 -8.00 7.78
N ARG A 28 -26.97 -7.95 7.03
CA ARG A 28 -27.22 -8.89 5.91
C ARG A 28 -26.21 -8.73 4.79
N ASP A 29 -25.81 -7.52 4.44
CA ASP A 29 -24.79 -7.29 3.42
C ASP A 29 -23.39 -7.63 3.91
N ALA A 30 -23.10 -7.39 5.19
CA ALA A 30 -21.87 -7.86 5.83
C ALA A 30 -21.80 -9.39 5.90
N ALA A 31 -22.93 -10.07 6.12
CA ALA A 31 -23.03 -11.53 6.07
C ALA A 31 -22.76 -12.11 4.67
N LYS A 32 -22.97 -11.32 3.60
CA LYS A 32 -22.55 -11.68 2.24
C LYS A 32 -21.05 -11.47 2.02
N GLY A 33 -20.34 -10.82 2.94
CA GLY A 33 -18.91 -10.52 2.89
C GLY A 33 -18.50 -9.48 1.84
N ARG A 34 -19.42 -9.03 0.98
CA ARG A 34 -19.13 -8.16 -0.16
C ARG A 34 -20.32 -7.27 -0.55
N ARG A 35 -20.06 -6.03 -0.95
CA ARG A 35 -21.07 -5.08 -1.46
C ARG A 35 -20.50 -4.13 -2.50
N GLU A 36 -21.23 -3.85 -3.58
CA GLU A 36 -20.88 -2.75 -4.49
C GLU A 36 -21.26 -1.40 -3.89
N ALA A 37 -20.31 -0.46 -3.83
CA ALA A 37 -20.55 0.88 -3.32
C ALA A 37 -19.54 1.89 -3.87
N PRO A 38 -19.90 3.20 -3.92
CA PRO A 38 -18.95 4.24 -4.23
C PRO A 38 -17.91 4.35 -3.11
N CYS A 39 -16.65 4.09 -3.43
CA CYS A 39 -15.56 4.28 -2.49
C CYS A 39 -15.30 5.76 -2.30
N GLN A 40 -15.35 6.21 -1.06
CA GLN A 40 -15.04 7.60 -0.80
C GLN A 40 -13.57 7.88 -0.98
N TRP A 41 -12.64 6.93 -0.79
CA TRP A 41 -11.20 7.11 -0.91
C TRP A 41 -10.75 7.40 -2.34
N CYS A 42 -11.04 6.50 -3.28
CA CYS A 42 -10.67 6.63 -4.69
C CYS A 42 -11.75 7.25 -5.58
N PHE A 43 -12.96 7.49 -5.06
CA PHE A 43 -14.11 8.04 -5.81
C PHE A 43 -14.53 7.19 -7.01
N GLU A 44 -14.42 5.87 -6.88
CA GLU A 44 -14.89 4.91 -7.89
C GLU A 44 -16.02 4.03 -7.36
N GLN A 45 -16.81 3.48 -8.26
CA GLN A 45 -17.74 2.41 -7.95
C GLN A 45 -16.96 1.09 -7.88
N VAL A 46 -16.97 0.45 -6.71
CA VAL A 46 -16.06 -0.67 -6.38
C VAL A 46 -16.78 -1.79 -5.65
N GLN A 47 -16.18 -2.98 -5.61
CA GLN A 47 -16.54 -3.97 -4.60
C GLN A 47 -15.90 -3.58 -3.25
N MET A 48 -16.70 -3.61 -2.20
CA MET A 48 -16.25 -3.44 -0.82
C MET A 48 -16.37 -4.77 -0.10
N PHE A 49 -15.33 -5.14 0.64
CA PHE A 49 -15.29 -6.37 1.44
C PHE A 49 -15.43 -6.07 2.92
N VAL A 50 -16.18 -6.87 3.66
CA VAL A 50 -16.23 -6.75 5.12
C VAL A 50 -15.10 -7.53 5.76
N VAL A 51 -14.36 -6.89 6.67
CA VAL A 51 -13.30 -7.54 7.44
C VAL A 51 -13.78 -7.82 8.86
N GLY A 52 -13.92 -9.11 9.19
CA GLY A 52 -14.28 -9.58 10.52
C GLY A 52 -15.76 -9.36 10.88
N LYS A 53 -16.04 -9.34 12.19
CA LYS A 53 -17.39 -9.08 12.75
C LYS A 53 -17.71 -7.58 12.87
N SER A 54 -16.71 -6.74 12.65
CA SER A 54 -16.80 -5.29 12.67
C SER A 54 -17.44 -4.83 11.34
N LEU A 55 -18.32 -3.82 11.34
CA LEU A 55 -18.87 -3.20 10.11
C LEU A 55 -17.81 -2.35 9.38
N ILE A 56 -16.61 -2.89 9.23
CA ILE A 56 -15.46 -2.30 8.56
C ILE A 56 -15.42 -2.86 7.15
N TRP A 57 -15.44 -1.94 6.18
CA TRP A 57 -15.43 -2.21 4.76
C TRP A 57 -14.08 -1.82 4.16
N VAL A 58 -13.53 -2.66 3.31
CA VAL A 58 -12.27 -2.42 2.59
C VAL A 58 -12.57 -2.35 1.10
N CYS A 59 -12.17 -1.26 0.47
CA CYS A 59 -12.30 -1.07 -0.98
C CYS A 59 -11.44 -2.07 -1.74
N ASP A 60 -11.97 -2.79 -2.72
CA ASP A 60 -11.21 -3.72 -3.55
C ASP A 60 -10.07 -3.05 -4.34
N ASN A 61 -10.27 -1.81 -4.76
CA ASN A 61 -9.36 -1.07 -5.61
C ASN A 61 -8.28 -0.38 -4.77
N CYS A 62 -8.64 0.62 -3.97
CA CYS A 62 -7.66 1.42 -3.22
C CYS A 62 -7.39 0.93 -1.80
N LYS A 63 -8.03 -0.16 -1.34
CA LYS A 63 -7.87 -0.73 0.01
C LYS A 63 -8.18 0.23 1.17
N GLY A 64 -8.75 1.40 0.88
CA GLY A 64 -9.14 2.38 1.88
C GLY A 64 -10.22 1.81 2.81
N VAL A 65 -9.93 1.82 4.10
CA VAL A 65 -10.80 1.31 5.15
C VAL A 65 -11.94 2.28 5.42
N SER A 66 -13.15 1.78 5.44
CA SER A 66 -14.38 2.55 5.57
C SER A 66 -15.28 1.94 6.63
N GLU A 67 -16.07 2.75 7.31
CA GLU A 67 -17.13 2.29 8.21
C GLU A 67 -18.49 2.53 7.55
N ALA A 68 -19.57 1.95 8.05
CA ALA A 68 -20.88 2.22 7.46
C ALA A 68 -21.43 3.60 7.84
N CYS A 69 -22.01 4.32 6.88
CA CYS A 69 -22.78 5.55 7.11
C CYS A 69 -24.00 5.28 7.98
N GLU A 70 -24.19 6.05 9.05
CA GLU A 70 -25.36 5.91 9.93
C GLU A 70 -26.69 6.25 9.23
N LYS A 71 -26.65 7.10 8.19
CA LYS A 71 -27.87 7.51 7.47
C LYS A 71 -28.30 6.54 6.37
N CYS A 72 -27.36 6.02 5.58
CA CYS A 72 -27.67 5.25 4.37
C CYS A 72 -26.93 3.92 4.29
N GLY A 73 -26.11 3.58 5.28
CA GLY A 73 -25.29 2.36 5.32
C GLY A 73 -24.18 2.27 4.28
N THR A 74 -24.01 3.26 3.40
CA THR A 74 -22.89 3.27 2.43
C THR A 74 -21.57 3.37 3.17
N PRO A 75 -20.50 2.67 2.75
CA PRO A 75 -19.17 2.84 3.33
C PRO A 75 -18.68 4.30 3.28
N VAL A 76 -18.13 4.78 4.40
CA VAL A 76 -17.62 6.14 4.61
C VAL A 76 -16.24 6.11 5.22
N ARG A 77 -15.40 7.09 4.87
CA ARG A 77 -14.07 7.19 5.48
C ARG A 77 -14.19 7.48 6.97
N GLN A 78 -13.40 6.79 7.77
CA GLN A 78 -13.38 6.93 9.24
C GLN A 78 -13.09 8.37 9.71
N GLN A 79 -12.28 9.14 8.96
CA GLN A 79 -11.97 10.54 9.31
C GLN A 79 -13.11 11.54 9.05
N THR A 80 -14.19 11.13 8.38
CA THR A 80 -15.34 12.02 8.10
C THR A 80 -16.32 12.12 9.27
N ILE A 81 -15.99 11.54 10.42
CA ILE A 81 -16.74 11.72 11.66
C ILE A 81 -16.63 13.19 12.05
N ARG A 82 -17.73 13.92 11.89
CA ARG A 82 -17.80 15.34 12.27
C ARG A 82 -17.69 15.49 13.79
N LYS A 83 -17.44 16.72 14.26
CA LYS A 83 -17.54 17.10 15.68
C LYS A 83 -18.87 16.69 16.32
N ASP A 84 -19.91 16.58 15.50
CA ASP A 84 -21.27 16.18 15.88
C ASP A 84 -21.40 14.64 16.05
N ASN A 85 -20.30 13.89 15.94
CA ASN A 85 -20.18 12.42 16.06
C ASN A 85 -20.97 11.57 15.05
N TYR A 86 -21.71 12.16 14.11
CA TYR A 86 -22.42 11.37 13.09
C TYR A 86 -21.50 10.91 11.95
N LYS A 87 -21.46 9.58 11.71
CA LYS A 87 -20.78 8.95 10.56
C LYS A 87 -21.61 9.16 9.30
N THR A 88 -21.35 10.23 8.56
CA THR A 88 -22.16 10.58 7.39
C THR A 88 -21.36 10.61 6.11
N CYS A 89 -21.94 10.06 5.03
CA CYS A 89 -21.25 9.84 3.76
C CYS A 89 -21.23 11.10 2.89
N SER A 90 -20.22 11.23 2.02
CA SER A 90 -20.16 12.28 1.02
C SER A 90 -21.37 12.24 0.08
N MET A 91 -21.98 11.07 -0.17
CA MET A 91 -23.21 10.96 -0.96
C MET A 91 -24.43 11.58 -0.26
N CYS A 92 -24.48 11.57 1.07
CA CYS A 92 -25.57 12.18 1.85
C CYS A 92 -25.41 13.70 1.99
N PHE A 93 -24.21 14.26 1.75
CA PHE A 93 -23.91 15.66 2.08
C PHE A 93 -23.24 16.48 0.97
N LYS A 94 -22.63 15.87 -0.05
CA LYS A 94 -21.94 16.58 -1.14
C LYS A 94 -22.56 16.23 -2.49
N LYS A 95 -23.04 17.25 -3.20
CA LYS A 95 -23.54 17.19 -4.58
C LYS A 95 -22.44 17.01 -5.65
N ASP A 96 -21.20 16.68 -5.28
CA ASP A 96 -20.02 16.77 -6.15
C ASP A 96 -19.27 15.45 -6.39
N PHE A 97 -19.84 14.27 -6.06
CA PHE A 97 -19.13 12.99 -6.24
C PHE A 97 -18.61 12.80 -7.67
N LYS A 98 -19.46 13.00 -8.69
CA LYS A 98 -19.06 12.92 -10.11
C LYS A 98 -17.98 13.92 -10.49
N LYS A 99 -17.98 15.10 -9.86
CA LYS A 99 -16.93 16.11 -10.08
C LYS A 99 -15.60 15.64 -9.51
N LEU A 100 -15.60 15.11 -8.29
CA LEU A 100 -14.41 14.56 -7.64
C LEU A 100 -13.88 13.32 -8.36
N GLU A 101 -14.75 12.45 -8.84
CA GLU A 101 -14.41 11.31 -9.70
C GLU A 101 -13.71 11.78 -10.98
N LYS A 102 -14.28 12.76 -11.70
CA LYS A 102 -13.65 13.33 -12.90
C LYS A 102 -12.27 13.95 -12.59
N THR A 103 -12.18 14.72 -11.51
CA THR A 103 -10.93 15.32 -11.03
C THR A 103 -9.89 14.25 -10.69
N LYS A 104 -10.31 13.18 -10.00
CA LYS A 104 -9.47 12.03 -9.69
C LYS A 104 -8.94 11.41 -10.97
N VAL A 105 -9.81 11.03 -11.91
CA VAL A 105 -9.42 10.39 -13.18
C VAL A 105 -8.34 11.21 -13.89
N GLN A 106 -8.57 12.52 -14.05
CA GLN A 106 -7.59 13.41 -14.68
C GLN A 106 -6.23 13.40 -13.95
N TYR A 107 -6.26 13.51 -12.62
CA TYR A 107 -5.06 13.50 -11.78
C TYR A 107 -4.27 12.19 -11.92
N VAL A 108 -4.94 11.05 -11.79
CA VAL A 108 -4.28 9.74 -11.80
C VAL A 108 -3.81 9.32 -13.21
N THR A 109 -4.46 9.79 -14.26
CA THR A 109 -4.01 9.59 -15.66
C THR A 109 -2.86 10.49 -16.06
N THR A 110 -2.47 11.45 -15.21
CA THR A 110 -1.38 12.38 -15.52
C THR A 110 -0.06 11.61 -15.52
N THR A 111 0.50 11.42 -16.71
CA THR A 111 1.83 10.87 -16.89
C THR A 111 2.87 11.99 -16.85
N ARG A 112 4.06 11.69 -16.33
CA ARG A 112 5.19 12.62 -16.33
C ARG A 112 6.28 12.09 -17.26
N THR A 113 6.90 13.00 -18.00
CA THR A 113 8.10 12.67 -18.77
C THR A 113 9.33 12.61 -17.84
N MET A 114 10.38 11.95 -18.30
CA MET A 114 11.71 11.98 -17.67
C MET A 114 12.18 13.37 -17.29
N GLN A 115 12.05 14.30 -18.23
CA GLN A 115 12.46 15.68 -18.05
C GLN A 115 11.61 16.41 -17.00
N GLN A 116 10.30 16.11 -16.92
CA GLN A 116 9.43 16.69 -15.90
C GLN A 116 9.76 16.15 -14.52
N LEU A 117 10.00 14.85 -14.39
CA LEU A 117 10.45 14.27 -13.14
C LEU A 117 11.78 14.87 -12.70
N GLN A 118 12.77 14.95 -13.59
CA GLN A 118 14.06 15.53 -13.25
C GLN A 118 13.90 16.96 -12.75
N LYS A 119 13.06 17.76 -13.42
CA LYS A 119 12.70 19.12 -12.98
C LYS A 119 12.03 19.13 -11.61
N ASP A 120 11.10 18.21 -11.34
CA ASP A 120 10.49 18.07 -10.01
C ASP A 120 11.56 17.73 -8.96
N LEU A 121 12.42 16.74 -9.20
CA LEU A 121 13.49 16.35 -8.28
C LEU A 121 14.54 17.43 -8.05
N GLU A 122 14.77 18.31 -9.02
CA GLU A 122 15.67 19.46 -8.94
C GLU A 122 15.00 20.71 -8.34
N LYS A 123 13.66 20.78 -8.33
CA LYS A 123 12.89 21.92 -7.82
C LYS A 123 13.30 22.22 -6.37
N VAL A 124 13.64 23.47 -6.11
CA VAL A 124 13.80 24.01 -4.76
C VAL A 124 12.47 24.57 -4.32
N SER A 125 12.00 24.15 -3.15
CA SER A 125 10.69 24.52 -2.63
C SER A 125 10.74 24.51 -1.10
N ASN A 126 9.87 25.28 -0.46
CA ASN A 126 9.75 25.29 1.00
C ASN A 126 9.53 23.87 1.56
N GLN A 127 8.76 23.04 0.86
CA GLN A 127 8.50 21.64 1.24
C GLN A 127 9.78 20.80 1.27
N ARG A 128 10.63 20.94 0.24
CA ARG A 128 11.92 20.25 0.15
C ARG A 128 12.88 20.73 1.23
N GLU A 129 12.94 22.03 1.48
CA GLU A 129 13.77 22.62 2.53
C GLU A 129 13.34 22.15 3.91
N ASN A 130 12.04 22.10 4.18
CA ASN A 130 11.49 21.54 5.42
C ASN A 130 11.83 20.05 5.56
N ALA A 131 11.69 19.26 4.49
CA ALA A 131 12.07 17.85 4.51
C ALA A 131 13.57 17.66 4.76
N ALA A 132 14.43 18.49 4.16
CA ALA A 132 15.86 18.47 4.43
C ALA A 132 16.19 18.82 5.88
N LYS A 133 15.58 19.89 6.40
CA LYS A 133 15.75 20.35 7.78
C LYS A 133 15.33 19.30 8.80
N ASP A 134 14.28 18.53 8.50
CA ASP A 134 13.71 17.54 9.41
C ASP A 134 14.32 16.13 9.26
N GLY A 135 15.33 15.96 8.39
CA GLY A 135 15.93 14.64 8.13
C GLY A 135 14.97 13.67 7.43
N LEU A 136 14.13 14.19 6.55
CA LEU A 136 13.13 13.45 5.76
C LEU A 136 13.35 13.63 4.25
N ILE A 137 14.51 14.14 3.81
CA ILE A 137 14.77 14.44 2.40
C ILE A 137 14.71 13.20 1.51
N ARG A 138 15.17 12.05 2.01
CA ARG A 138 15.17 10.78 1.29
C ARG A 138 13.74 10.31 0.96
N PRO A 139 12.87 10.04 1.95
CA PRO A 139 11.49 9.64 1.65
C PRO A 139 10.72 10.74 0.93
N PHE A 140 11.07 12.03 1.12
CA PHE A 140 10.46 13.13 0.37
C PHE A 140 10.77 13.05 -1.13
N LEU A 141 12.05 12.92 -1.51
CA LEU A 141 12.43 12.86 -2.93
C LEU A 141 11.90 11.61 -3.61
N LEU A 142 11.82 10.50 -2.87
CA LEU A 142 11.17 9.30 -3.37
C LEU A 142 9.67 9.51 -3.61
N LEU A 143 8.94 10.13 -2.69
CA LEU A 143 7.53 10.48 -2.92
C LEU A 143 7.34 11.41 -4.12
N VAL A 144 8.23 12.39 -4.29
CA VAL A 144 8.23 13.28 -5.46
C VAL A 144 8.43 12.47 -6.74
N SER A 145 9.26 11.42 -6.69
CA SER A 145 9.52 10.58 -7.84
C SER A 145 8.33 9.67 -8.21
N LEU A 146 7.52 9.24 -7.24
CA LEU A 146 6.35 8.39 -7.46
C LEU A 146 5.28 9.03 -8.37
N PRO A 147 4.56 8.26 -9.22
CA PRO A 147 3.45 8.81 -9.98
C PRO A 147 2.30 9.30 -9.07
N PRO A 148 1.43 10.21 -9.56
CA PRO A 148 0.28 10.74 -8.80
C PRO A 148 -0.56 9.68 -8.08
N VAL A 149 -0.87 8.56 -8.77
CA VAL A 149 -1.63 7.44 -8.18
C VAL A 149 -0.95 6.83 -6.96
N ALA A 150 0.37 6.66 -6.97
CA ALA A 150 1.09 6.02 -5.89
C ALA A 150 1.12 6.92 -4.66
N ARG A 151 1.36 8.24 -4.83
CA ARG A 151 1.22 9.21 -3.72
C ARG A 151 -0.19 9.23 -3.14
N LEU A 152 -1.21 9.20 -4.00
CA LEU A 152 -2.61 9.11 -3.55
C LEU A 152 -2.86 7.82 -2.76
N GLN A 153 -2.34 6.68 -3.21
CA GLN A 153 -2.47 5.41 -2.51
C GLN A 153 -1.81 5.44 -1.12
N ILE A 154 -0.61 6.04 -1.02
CA ILE A 154 0.07 6.26 0.25
C ILE A 154 -0.79 7.11 1.19
N ALA A 155 -1.35 8.22 0.71
CA ALA A 155 -2.21 9.07 1.53
C ALA A 155 -3.48 8.34 2.02
N ILE A 156 -4.08 7.50 1.16
CA ILE A 156 -5.23 6.66 1.52
C ILE A 156 -4.83 5.65 2.60
N ASN A 157 -3.67 5.02 2.49
CA ASN A 157 -3.13 4.09 3.50
C ASN A 157 -2.92 4.78 4.85
N LEU A 158 -2.49 6.05 4.83
CA LEU A 158 -2.37 6.88 6.03
C LEU A 158 -3.70 7.49 6.49
N GLY A 159 -4.79 7.24 5.77
CA GLY A 159 -6.16 7.58 6.16
C GLY A 159 -6.67 8.94 5.69
N TRP A 160 -6.13 9.55 4.64
CA TRP A 160 -6.75 10.71 3.97
C TRP A 160 -6.65 10.65 2.43
N THR A 161 -7.01 11.74 1.74
CA THR A 161 -6.86 11.89 0.29
C THR A 161 -6.45 13.32 -0.03
N PHE A 162 -5.83 13.55 -1.18
CA PHE A 162 -5.64 14.88 -1.76
C PHE A 162 -6.70 15.24 -2.81
N ILE A 163 -7.58 14.30 -3.19
CA ILE A 163 -8.59 14.56 -4.23
C ILE A 163 -9.52 15.69 -3.80
N GLY A 164 -9.53 16.76 -4.58
CA GLY A 164 -10.29 17.97 -4.32
C GLY A 164 -9.63 18.94 -3.34
N ASP A 165 -8.39 18.66 -2.90
CA ASP A 165 -7.55 19.59 -2.15
C ASP A 165 -6.83 20.55 -3.13
N GLY A 166 -6.49 21.76 -2.66
CA GLY A 166 -5.75 22.75 -3.45
C GLY A 166 -4.29 22.35 -3.73
N MET A 167 -3.77 21.38 -2.99
CA MET A 167 -2.42 20.83 -3.17
C MET A 167 -2.34 19.73 -4.25
N MET A 168 -3.49 19.25 -4.73
CA MET A 168 -3.55 18.15 -5.70
C MET A 168 -2.83 18.50 -7.00
N GLY A 169 -1.89 17.66 -7.41
CA GLY A 169 -1.07 17.84 -8.61
C GLY A 169 0.32 18.42 -8.37
N ASP A 170 0.58 19.03 -7.20
CA ASP A 170 1.96 19.43 -6.83
C ASP A 170 2.65 18.29 -6.09
N SER A 171 3.59 17.64 -6.77
CA SER A 171 4.35 16.51 -6.24
C SER A 171 5.07 16.85 -4.93
N HIS A 172 5.53 18.09 -4.74
CA HIS A 172 6.21 18.50 -3.50
C HIS A 172 5.23 18.72 -2.35
N ALA A 173 4.09 19.35 -2.63
CA ALA A 173 3.06 19.59 -1.62
C ALA A 173 2.47 18.27 -1.12
N GLU A 174 2.12 17.36 -2.04
CA GLU A 174 1.60 16.03 -1.72
C GLU A 174 2.61 15.21 -0.91
N SER A 175 3.88 15.19 -1.35
CA SER A 175 4.94 14.45 -0.66
C SER A 175 5.17 14.97 0.75
N TRP A 176 5.17 16.29 0.93
CA TRP A 176 5.31 16.89 2.26
C TRP A 176 4.11 16.60 3.15
N ASP A 177 2.90 16.63 2.63
CA ASP A 177 1.70 16.32 3.43
C ASP A 177 1.68 14.83 3.85
N ILE A 178 2.09 13.90 2.98
CA ILE A 178 2.30 12.48 3.35
C ILE A 178 3.19 12.34 4.59
N LEU A 179 4.30 13.08 4.62
CA LEU A 179 5.28 12.97 5.70
C LEU A 179 4.86 13.71 6.97
N SER A 180 4.31 14.91 6.83
CA SER A 180 4.22 15.89 7.92
C SER A 180 2.79 16.26 8.34
N ARG A 181 1.75 15.74 7.69
CA ARG A 181 0.36 16.08 8.01
C ARG A 181 0.06 15.84 9.49
N LYS A 182 -0.43 16.87 10.17
CA LYS A 182 -0.75 16.76 11.60
C LYS A 182 -1.79 15.67 11.86
N GLY A 183 -1.51 14.78 12.80
CA GLY A 183 -2.40 13.73 13.28
C GLY A 183 -2.48 12.48 12.39
N SER A 184 -1.96 12.49 11.17
CA SER A 184 -2.02 11.31 10.27
C SER A 184 -0.77 11.10 9.43
N GLY A 185 0.06 12.12 9.22
CA GLY A 185 1.36 12.05 8.55
C GLY A 185 2.28 11.01 9.17
N LEU A 186 3.21 10.51 8.36
CA LEU A 186 4.16 9.47 8.76
C LEU A 186 4.92 9.87 10.04
N ARG A 187 5.43 11.11 10.08
CA ARG A 187 6.14 11.68 11.23
C ARG A 187 5.29 11.68 12.50
N ASP A 188 4.06 12.16 12.39
CA ASP A 188 3.14 12.30 13.53
C ASP A 188 2.66 10.94 14.07
N ARG A 189 2.52 9.94 13.19
CA ARG A 189 2.23 8.56 13.61
C ARG A 189 3.41 7.96 14.35
N MET A 190 4.62 8.08 13.83
CA MET A 190 5.82 7.55 14.49
C MET A 190 6.14 8.25 15.81
N THR A 191 5.87 9.56 15.90
CA THR A 191 6.02 10.30 17.17
C THR A 191 5.09 9.74 18.26
N ARG A 192 3.89 9.26 17.90
CA ARG A 192 2.93 8.66 18.84
C ARG A 192 3.26 7.22 19.22
N MET A 193 3.98 6.50 18.37
CA MET A 193 4.45 5.15 18.70
C MET A 193 5.56 5.16 19.76
N ARG A 194 6.30 6.27 19.90
CA ARG A 194 7.35 6.40 20.90
C ARG A 194 6.79 6.95 22.20
N ASP A 195 6.76 6.11 23.23
CA ASP A 195 6.32 6.47 24.59
C ASP A 195 7.42 7.22 25.38
N THR A 196 8.02 8.24 24.75
CA THR A 196 9.08 9.03 25.37
C THR A 196 8.57 10.41 25.77
N TRP A 197 8.70 10.73 27.06
CA TRP A 197 8.37 12.03 27.66
C TRP A 197 9.06 13.22 26.98
N LEU A 198 10.21 12.99 26.34
CA LEU A 198 10.89 13.94 25.47
C LEU A 198 10.62 13.60 24.01
N ARG A 199 9.67 14.32 23.39
CA ARG A 199 9.41 14.22 21.95
C ARG A 199 10.58 14.81 21.16
N ARG A 200 11.55 13.96 20.82
CA ARG A 200 12.60 14.30 19.86
C ARG A 200 11.97 14.48 18.47
N GLU A 201 12.61 15.29 17.62
CA GLU A 201 12.20 15.38 16.22
C GLU A 201 12.35 14.01 15.55
N VAL A 202 11.40 13.68 14.67
CA VAL A 202 11.36 12.39 13.99
C VAL A 202 11.94 12.56 12.59
N ASN A 203 13.12 11.99 12.39
CA ASN A 203 13.80 11.87 11.10
C ASN A 203 13.57 10.47 10.49
N TRP A 204 14.04 10.25 9.27
CA TRP A 204 13.80 9.00 8.54
C TRP A 204 14.32 7.75 9.24
N TYR A 205 15.55 7.78 9.75
CA TYR A 205 16.10 6.67 10.52
C TYR A 205 15.27 6.34 11.77
N SER A 206 14.75 7.38 12.44
CA SER A 206 13.88 7.20 13.61
C SER A 206 12.48 6.66 13.27
N ILE A 207 12.07 6.73 12.00
CA ILE A 207 10.88 6.07 11.47
C ILE A 207 11.19 4.59 11.20
N LEU A 208 12.31 4.30 10.55
CA LEU A 208 12.72 2.93 10.21
C LEU A 208 13.04 2.08 11.44
N LEU A 209 13.84 2.61 12.37
CA LEU A 209 14.40 1.83 13.48
C LEU A 209 13.33 1.09 14.32
N PRO A 210 12.25 1.74 14.81
CA PRO A 210 11.23 1.04 15.58
C PRO A 210 10.52 -0.05 14.77
N LEU A 211 10.35 0.14 13.47
CA LEU A 211 9.76 -0.89 12.60
C LEU A 211 10.71 -2.08 12.45
N CYS A 212 12.02 -1.84 12.30
CA CYS A 212 13.01 -2.92 12.32
C CYS A 212 12.98 -3.69 13.64
N GLU A 213 12.93 -2.98 14.77
CA GLU A 213 12.90 -3.59 16.11
C GLU A 213 11.62 -4.40 16.33
N GLU A 214 10.46 -3.86 15.96
CA GLU A 214 9.15 -4.51 16.17
C GLU A 214 8.97 -5.75 15.29
N LEU A 215 9.51 -5.73 14.06
CA LEU A 215 9.19 -6.73 13.04
C LEU A 215 10.28 -7.78 12.87
N CYS A 216 11.53 -7.38 13.03
CA CYS A 216 12.67 -8.19 12.62
C CYS A 216 13.52 -8.66 13.79
N VAL A 217 13.45 -8.02 14.96
CA VAL A 217 14.28 -8.38 16.12
C VAL A 217 13.41 -9.13 17.14
N PRO A 218 13.54 -10.47 17.26
CA PRO A 218 12.87 -11.21 18.31
C PRO A 218 13.22 -10.66 19.70
N ALA A 219 12.28 -10.74 20.65
CA ALA A 219 12.47 -10.20 22.00
C ALA A 219 13.69 -10.75 22.77
N TYR A 220 14.26 -11.87 22.32
CA TYR A 220 15.44 -12.51 22.92
C TYR A 220 16.75 -12.24 22.16
N MET A 221 16.72 -11.55 21.02
CA MET A 221 17.91 -11.22 20.22
C MET A 221 18.28 -9.76 20.37
N ASN A 222 19.58 -9.48 20.26
CA ASN A 222 20.10 -8.12 20.20
C ASN A 222 20.17 -7.60 18.76
N TRP A 223 20.14 -6.27 18.60
CA TRP A 223 20.24 -5.63 17.28
C TRP A 223 21.40 -6.16 16.43
N SER A 224 22.60 -6.25 17.00
CA SER A 224 23.81 -6.65 16.27
C SER A 224 23.84 -8.13 15.88
N GLU A 225 22.96 -8.96 16.44
CA GLU A 225 22.81 -10.36 16.05
C GLU A 225 21.91 -10.47 14.81
N GLU A 226 20.99 -9.51 14.64
CA GLU A 226 20.02 -9.52 13.56
C GLU A 226 20.45 -8.62 12.39
N PHE A 227 20.96 -7.43 12.66
CA PHE A 227 21.34 -6.43 11.66
C PHE A 227 22.86 -6.26 11.59
N VAL A 228 23.37 -6.22 10.36
CA VAL A 228 24.75 -5.85 10.05
C VAL A 228 24.93 -4.34 10.15
N SER A 229 23.90 -3.57 9.75
CA SER A 229 23.91 -2.12 9.87
C SER A 229 24.08 -1.68 11.33
N PRO A 230 25.01 -0.75 11.59
CA PRO A 230 25.23 -0.26 12.94
C PRO A 230 24.00 0.51 13.43
N LYS A 231 23.65 0.31 14.70
CA LYS A 231 22.63 1.13 15.36
C LYS A 231 23.19 2.53 15.62
N LEU A 232 22.64 3.52 14.93
CA LEU A 232 23.09 4.91 15.03
C LEU A 232 22.49 5.58 16.27
N SER A 233 23.28 6.43 16.93
CA SER A 233 22.74 7.40 17.87
C SER A 233 21.86 8.42 17.16
N TYR A 234 21.00 9.12 17.90
CA TYR A 234 20.13 10.14 17.33
C TYR A 234 20.88 11.24 16.56
N ALA A 235 22.05 11.68 17.08
CA ALA A 235 22.85 12.72 16.45
C ALA A 235 23.49 12.25 15.14
N GLU A 236 23.97 11.01 15.10
CA GLU A 236 24.51 10.40 13.88
C GLU A 236 23.40 10.19 12.85
N ALA A 237 22.26 9.64 13.28
CA ALA A 237 21.08 9.45 12.45
C ALA A 237 20.61 10.78 11.83
N LEU A 238 20.54 11.85 12.62
CA LEU A 238 20.15 13.18 12.12
C LEU A 238 21.12 13.68 11.04
N LYS A 239 22.43 13.55 11.27
CA LYS A 239 23.46 13.92 10.30
C LYS A 239 23.36 13.13 9.00
N GLU A 240 23.10 11.83 9.09
CA GLU A 240 22.96 10.95 7.92
C GLU A 240 21.66 11.20 7.16
N CYS A 241 20.54 11.44 7.87
CA CYS A 241 19.24 11.69 7.26
C CYS A 241 19.08 13.07 6.60
N HIS A 242 19.98 14.02 6.86
CA HIS A 242 20.03 15.29 6.12
C HIS A 242 20.62 15.14 4.70
N LYS A 243 21.25 13.99 4.40
CA LYS A 243 21.82 13.71 3.08
C LYS A 243 20.80 12.97 2.21
N THR A 244 20.84 13.23 0.91
CA THR A 244 20.06 12.47 -0.08
C THR A 244 20.56 11.04 -0.26
N THR A 245 21.84 10.78 0.06
CA THR A 245 22.48 9.46 0.05
C THR A 245 23.25 9.24 1.35
N SER A 246 23.16 8.04 1.93
CA SER A 246 23.86 7.69 3.16
C SER A 246 24.04 6.19 3.23
N PRO A 247 25.27 5.66 3.15
CA PRO A 247 25.51 4.21 3.19
C PRO A 247 24.92 3.52 4.43
N ASN A 248 24.88 4.20 5.57
CA ASN A 248 24.32 3.64 6.81
C ASN A 248 22.79 3.51 6.72
N VAL A 249 22.12 4.52 6.18
CA VAL A 249 20.66 4.50 5.99
C VAL A 249 20.29 3.54 4.87
N ASP A 250 21.06 3.55 3.76
CA ASP A 250 20.91 2.61 2.63
C ASP A 250 21.03 1.16 3.12
N SER A 251 22.03 0.84 3.97
CA SER A 251 22.20 -0.51 4.53
C SER A 251 20.99 -0.93 5.34
N LEU A 252 20.49 -0.05 6.21
CA LEU A 252 19.32 -0.35 7.04
C LEU A 252 18.05 -0.57 6.19
N GLU A 253 17.81 0.28 5.20
CA GLU A 253 16.70 0.13 4.26
C GLU A 253 16.78 -1.23 3.54
N ASN A 254 17.93 -1.56 2.96
CA ASN A 254 18.11 -2.83 2.25
C ASN A 254 17.94 -4.06 3.16
N GLU A 255 18.48 -4.01 4.38
CA GLU A 255 18.33 -5.10 5.35
C GLU A 255 16.89 -5.29 5.81
N LEU A 256 16.15 -4.20 6.07
CA LEU A 256 14.73 -4.28 6.41
C LEU A 256 13.92 -4.90 5.27
N ALA A 257 14.16 -4.48 4.02
CA ALA A 257 13.51 -5.04 2.85
C ALA A 257 13.80 -6.55 2.67
N ASP A 258 15.07 -6.95 2.79
CA ASP A 258 15.48 -8.36 2.68
C ASP A 258 14.85 -9.23 3.78
N LYS A 259 14.87 -8.76 5.04
CA LYS A 259 14.30 -9.51 6.17
C LYS A 259 12.81 -9.72 6.01
N ILE A 260 12.08 -8.71 5.57
CA ILE A 260 10.64 -8.85 5.36
C ILE A 260 10.34 -9.73 4.15
N GLY A 261 11.12 -9.65 3.07
CA GLY A 261 11.05 -10.61 1.97
C GLY A 261 11.30 -12.06 2.44
N LYS A 262 12.27 -12.28 3.33
CA LYS A 262 12.51 -13.59 3.96
C LYS A 262 11.34 -14.06 4.82
N GLN A 263 10.76 -13.19 5.64
CA GLN A 263 9.59 -13.52 6.47
C GLN A 263 8.37 -13.88 5.63
N GLN A 264 8.12 -13.15 4.53
CA GLN A 264 7.07 -13.50 3.56
C GLN A 264 7.27 -14.92 3.01
N ARG A 265 8.48 -15.22 2.52
CA ARG A 265 8.81 -16.54 1.97
C ARG A 265 8.66 -17.65 2.99
N ALA A 266 9.06 -17.42 4.24
CA ALA A 266 8.93 -18.41 5.32
C ALA A 266 7.46 -18.77 5.62
N ARG A 267 6.52 -17.91 5.24
CA ARG A 267 5.07 -18.11 5.44
C ARG A 267 4.34 -18.58 4.18
N MET A 268 5.04 -18.71 3.05
CA MET A 268 4.47 -19.36 1.87
C MET A 268 4.23 -20.85 2.17
N SER A 269 3.09 -21.37 1.72
CA SER A 269 2.87 -22.81 1.67
C SER A 269 3.91 -23.48 0.77
N SER A 270 4.14 -24.79 0.96
CA SER A 270 5.05 -25.56 0.11
C SER A 270 4.68 -25.45 -1.38
N LEU A 271 3.39 -25.46 -1.69
CA LEU A 271 2.89 -25.27 -3.05
C LEU A 271 3.25 -23.90 -3.62
N GLN A 272 3.00 -22.83 -2.86
CA GLN A 272 3.35 -21.46 -3.25
C GLN A 272 4.86 -21.30 -3.47
N ALA A 273 5.67 -21.84 -2.56
CA ALA A 273 7.13 -21.79 -2.67
C ALA A 273 7.63 -22.54 -3.93
N CYS A 274 7.07 -23.72 -4.22
CA CYS A 274 7.38 -24.47 -5.44
C CYS A 274 6.97 -23.71 -6.70
N SER A 275 5.74 -23.17 -6.78
CA SER A 275 5.27 -22.41 -7.93
C SER A 275 6.11 -21.16 -8.18
N LEU A 276 6.49 -20.43 -7.12
CA LEU A 276 7.37 -19.27 -7.26
C LEU A 276 8.78 -19.66 -7.72
N ALA A 277 9.31 -20.79 -7.24
CA ALA A 277 10.60 -21.31 -7.69
C ALA A 277 10.56 -21.71 -9.17
N GLU A 278 9.48 -22.33 -9.64
CA GLU A 278 9.26 -22.63 -11.06
C GLU A 278 9.20 -21.35 -11.91
N LEU A 279 8.46 -20.33 -11.45
CA LEU A 279 8.38 -19.03 -12.12
C LEU A 279 9.73 -18.32 -12.19
N LYS A 280 10.54 -18.37 -11.11
CA LYS A 280 11.90 -17.82 -11.10
C LYS A 280 12.83 -18.51 -12.12
N ASN A 281 12.53 -19.74 -12.50
CA ASN A 281 13.23 -20.49 -13.55
C ASN A 281 12.68 -20.26 -14.96
N SER A 282 11.55 -19.56 -15.13
CA SER A 282 11.05 -19.15 -16.44
C SER A 282 12.07 -18.26 -17.16
N GLU A 283 12.05 -18.27 -18.50
CA GLU A 283 12.97 -17.43 -19.29
C GLU A 283 12.78 -15.93 -19.00
N ALA A 284 11.52 -15.50 -18.86
CA ALA A 284 11.15 -14.12 -18.58
C ALA A 284 11.75 -13.61 -17.27
N ILE A 285 11.54 -14.34 -16.16
CA ILE A 285 12.05 -13.94 -14.84
C ILE A 285 13.57 -14.14 -14.76
N ARG A 286 14.14 -15.19 -15.37
CA ARG A 286 15.61 -15.35 -15.42
C ARG A 286 16.28 -14.17 -16.10
N LYS A 287 15.74 -13.68 -17.22
CA LYS A 287 16.29 -12.48 -17.90
C LYS A 287 16.31 -11.29 -16.94
N LEU A 288 15.19 -11.00 -16.28
CA LEU A 288 15.11 -9.94 -15.25
C LEU A 288 16.17 -10.13 -14.15
N LEU A 289 16.25 -11.34 -13.58
CA LEU A 289 17.21 -11.70 -12.53
C LEU A 289 18.67 -11.65 -12.97
N THR A 290 18.97 -11.58 -14.27
CA THR A 290 20.33 -11.49 -14.81
C THR A 290 20.70 -10.10 -15.33
N MET A 291 19.77 -9.13 -15.28
CA MET A 291 20.04 -7.77 -15.74
C MET A 291 21.14 -7.12 -14.89
N PRO A 292 22.25 -6.64 -15.49
CA PRO A 292 23.37 -6.04 -14.76
C PRO A 292 22.95 -4.90 -13.83
N GLN A 293 21.97 -4.08 -14.26
CA GLN A 293 21.44 -2.95 -13.51
C GLN A 293 20.76 -3.40 -12.20
N LEU A 294 20.24 -4.63 -12.16
CA LEU A 294 19.56 -5.19 -11.01
C LEU A 294 20.49 -6.05 -10.13
N GLN A 295 21.74 -6.31 -10.55
CA GLN A 295 22.67 -7.20 -9.83
C GLN A 295 23.29 -6.60 -8.56
N SER A 296 23.09 -5.31 -8.28
CA SER A 296 23.65 -4.74 -7.05
C SER A 296 23.00 -5.40 -5.82
N GLN A 297 23.77 -5.61 -4.75
CA GLN A 297 23.27 -6.27 -3.54
C GLN A 297 22.01 -5.59 -2.96
N ALA A 298 21.99 -4.25 -2.99
CA ALA A 298 20.84 -3.44 -2.59
C ALA A 298 19.59 -3.74 -3.44
N VAL A 299 19.75 -3.72 -4.77
CA VAL A 299 18.63 -3.94 -5.69
C VAL A 299 18.15 -5.40 -5.66
N GLN A 300 19.02 -6.37 -5.38
CA GLN A 300 18.64 -7.78 -5.27
C GLN A 300 17.69 -8.05 -4.08
N ALA A 301 17.86 -7.35 -2.96
CA ALA A 301 16.95 -7.43 -1.82
C ALA A 301 15.55 -6.92 -2.20
N LEU A 302 15.49 -5.73 -2.82
CA LEU A 302 14.25 -5.14 -3.30
C LEU A 302 13.59 -5.98 -4.41
N LEU A 303 14.39 -6.56 -5.32
CA LEU A 303 13.88 -7.41 -6.41
C LEU A 303 13.29 -8.71 -5.88
N SER A 304 13.96 -9.32 -4.91
CA SER A 304 13.44 -10.49 -4.22
C SER A 304 12.12 -10.17 -3.52
N TYR A 305 12.10 -9.07 -2.77
CA TYR A 305 10.90 -8.58 -2.09
C TYR A 305 9.74 -8.33 -3.07
N ALA A 306 10.02 -7.66 -4.20
CA ALA A 306 9.03 -7.35 -5.23
C ALA A 306 8.46 -8.62 -5.86
N LEU A 307 9.32 -9.58 -6.23
CA LEU A 307 8.89 -10.87 -6.79
C LEU A 307 7.98 -11.63 -5.82
N ASP A 308 8.41 -11.74 -4.57
CA ASP A 308 7.69 -12.51 -3.55
C ASP A 308 6.33 -11.85 -3.23
N SER A 309 6.30 -10.52 -3.09
CA SER A 309 5.08 -9.74 -2.81
C SER A 309 4.09 -9.77 -3.99
N THR A 310 4.59 -9.58 -5.22
CA THR A 310 3.76 -9.60 -6.43
C THR A 310 3.20 -11.00 -6.70
N PHE A 311 3.99 -12.06 -6.47
CA PHE A 311 3.50 -13.43 -6.61
C PHE A 311 2.32 -13.70 -5.66
N LEU A 312 2.47 -13.37 -4.37
CA LEU A 312 1.42 -13.56 -3.37
C LEU A 312 0.14 -12.79 -3.71
N GLN A 313 0.30 -11.59 -4.26
CA GLN A 313 -0.81 -10.78 -4.74
C GLN A 313 -1.54 -11.45 -5.91
N LEU A 314 -0.81 -11.81 -6.96
CA LEU A 314 -1.39 -12.43 -8.16
C LEU A 314 -2.05 -13.76 -7.83
N ALA A 315 -1.45 -14.56 -6.94
CA ALA A 315 -1.97 -15.84 -6.50
C ALA A 315 -3.30 -15.74 -5.73
N ARG A 316 -3.64 -14.55 -5.20
CA ARG A 316 -4.89 -14.27 -4.45
C ARG A 316 -5.91 -13.45 -5.27
N ARG A 317 -5.59 -13.06 -6.50
CA ARG A 317 -6.40 -12.11 -7.29
C ARG A 317 -7.83 -12.61 -7.51
N ASP A 318 -8.02 -13.91 -7.68
CA ASP A 318 -9.32 -14.50 -7.98
C ASP A 318 -10.10 -14.87 -6.70
N GLY A 319 -9.65 -14.40 -5.53
CA GLY A 319 -10.24 -14.70 -4.23
C GLY A 319 -9.90 -16.10 -3.70
N SER A 320 -8.95 -16.80 -4.33
CA SER A 320 -8.38 -18.03 -3.81
C SER A 320 -7.54 -17.75 -2.55
N ASP A 321 -7.31 -18.80 -1.77
CA ASP A 321 -6.46 -18.82 -0.57
C ASP A 321 -4.96 -18.66 -0.87
N GLY A 322 -4.61 -18.07 -2.02
CA GLY A 322 -3.25 -17.91 -2.51
C GLY A 322 -2.74 -19.13 -3.29
N THR A 323 -3.62 -20.02 -3.73
CA THR A 323 -3.33 -21.15 -4.61
C THR A 323 -3.63 -20.85 -6.08
N GLY A 324 -3.97 -19.59 -6.41
CA GLY A 324 -4.22 -19.17 -7.78
C GLY A 324 -2.98 -19.36 -8.67
N VAL A 325 -3.19 -19.73 -9.93
CA VAL A 325 -2.12 -19.88 -10.91
C VAL A 325 -1.59 -18.49 -11.26
N VAL A 326 -0.29 -18.28 -11.08
CA VAL A 326 0.41 -17.05 -11.47
C VAL A 326 1.21 -17.34 -12.72
N GLU A 327 0.98 -16.54 -13.75
CA GLU A 327 1.71 -16.61 -15.02
C GLU A 327 3.01 -15.80 -14.91
N ALA A 328 4.08 -16.26 -15.58
CA ALA A 328 5.38 -15.59 -15.52
C ALA A 328 5.33 -14.18 -16.11
N GLU A 329 4.50 -13.96 -17.13
CA GLU A 329 4.33 -12.65 -17.77
C GLU A 329 3.58 -11.67 -16.87
N ASP A 330 2.53 -12.13 -16.17
CA ASP A 330 1.77 -11.30 -15.23
C ASP A 330 2.68 -10.90 -14.04
N LEU A 331 3.48 -11.85 -13.52
CA LEU A 331 4.47 -11.59 -12.47
C LEU A 331 5.54 -10.61 -12.94
N LEU A 332 6.08 -10.80 -14.14
CA LEU A 332 7.08 -9.91 -14.72
C LEU A 332 6.51 -8.50 -14.90
N GLU A 333 5.30 -8.36 -15.44
CA GLU A 333 4.67 -7.05 -15.67
C GLU A 333 4.50 -6.26 -14.38
N ASP A 334 3.98 -6.88 -13.32
CA ASP A 334 3.77 -6.21 -12.04
C ASP A 334 5.10 -5.90 -11.30
N VAL A 335 6.11 -6.79 -11.39
CA VAL A 335 7.45 -6.50 -10.84
C VAL A 335 8.14 -5.41 -11.63
N LEU A 336 8.01 -5.40 -12.95
CA LEU A 336 8.50 -4.30 -13.76
C LEU A 336 7.80 -3.01 -13.39
N ALA A 337 6.47 -3.01 -13.20
CA ALA A 337 5.74 -1.83 -12.74
C ALA A 337 6.25 -1.30 -11.38
N PHE A 338 6.67 -2.19 -10.47
CA PHE A 338 7.31 -1.83 -9.20
C PHE A 338 8.62 -1.07 -9.41
N PHE A 339 9.48 -1.51 -10.33
CA PHE A 339 10.77 -0.86 -10.63
C PHE A 339 10.69 0.28 -11.65
N SER A 340 9.71 0.24 -12.55
CA SER A 340 9.55 1.16 -13.68
C SER A 340 8.73 2.39 -13.32
N GLY A 341 8.28 2.49 -12.07
CA GLY A 341 7.77 3.73 -11.55
C GLY A 341 8.89 4.75 -11.65
N VAL A 342 8.88 5.54 -12.74
CA VAL A 342 9.25 6.96 -12.74
C VAL A 342 9.25 7.58 -14.15
N CYS A 343 9.51 6.86 -15.27
CA CYS A 343 9.95 7.60 -16.47
C CYS A 343 9.80 7.00 -17.88
N LYS A 344 9.22 7.79 -18.80
CA LYS A 344 9.25 7.57 -20.26
C LYS A 344 10.70 7.60 -20.77
N GLY A 345 11.23 6.48 -21.29
CA GLY A 345 12.61 6.36 -21.82
C GLY A 345 13.44 5.17 -21.31
N GLU A 346 13.10 4.60 -20.15
CA GLU A 346 13.65 3.29 -19.72
C GLU A 346 12.90 2.11 -20.35
N GLU A 347 11.86 2.43 -21.11
CA GLU A 347 11.09 1.52 -21.94
C GLU A 347 11.99 0.63 -22.80
N GLN A 348 13.15 1.12 -23.26
CA GLN A 348 14.11 0.33 -24.04
C GLN A 348 14.80 -0.78 -23.24
N VAL A 349 15.13 -0.51 -21.97
CA VAL A 349 15.77 -1.47 -21.04
C VAL A 349 14.82 -2.62 -20.71
N PHE A 350 13.53 -2.31 -20.67
CA PHE A 350 12.47 -3.27 -20.40
C PHE A 350 11.67 -3.68 -21.65
N GLU A 351 11.98 -3.12 -22.83
CA GLU A 351 11.23 -3.37 -24.07
C GLU A 351 11.49 -4.77 -24.57
N GLU A 352 12.71 -5.28 -24.42
CA GLU A 352 13.03 -6.67 -24.78
C GLU A 352 12.25 -7.65 -23.91
N LEU A 353 12.08 -7.33 -22.62
CA LEU A 353 11.24 -8.08 -21.68
C LEU A 353 9.74 -7.93 -22.02
N ALA A 354 9.30 -6.73 -22.37
CA ALA A 354 7.95 -6.44 -22.80
C ALA A 354 7.63 -6.97 -24.21
N LYS A 355 8.62 -7.24 -25.06
CA LYS A 355 8.46 -7.88 -26.38
C LYS A 355 8.17 -9.37 -26.25
N LEU A 356 8.56 -10.02 -25.13
CA LEU A 356 8.10 -11.38 -24.80
C LEU A 356 6.57 -11.46 -24.65
N LYS A 357 5.89 -10.34 -24.38
CA LYS A 357 4.41 -10.18 -24.32
C LYS A 357 3.70 -10.49 -25.64
N ARG A 358 4.36 -10.39 -26.79
CA ARG A 358 3.72 -10.48 -28.13
C ARG A 358 3.72 -11.88 -28.74
N ARG A 359 3.88 -12.94 -27.96
CA ARG A 359 3.45 -14.27 -28.39
C ARG A 359 2.01 -14.46 -27.95
N ALA A 360 1.09 -14.38 -28.92
CA ALA A 360 -0.35 -14.50 -28.75
C ALA A 360 -0.70 -15.64 -27.77
N LYS A 361 -1.38 -15.32 -26.67
CA LYS A 361 -2.05 -16.32 -25.84
C LYS A 361 -3.21 -16.86 -26.68
N VAL A 362 -2.98 -17.98 -27.34
CA VAL A 362 -4.05 -18.82 -27.87
C VAL A 362 -4.71 -19.47 -26.66
N GLY A 363 -6.00 -19.20 -26.43
CA GLY A 363 -6.75 -19.82 -25.35
C GLY A 363 -6.74 -21.35 -25.47
N ARG A 364 -7.10 -22.07 -24.38
CA ARG A 364 -7.24 -23.54 -24.41
C ARG A 364 -8.23 -24.06 -25.47
N ASP A 365 -9.09 -23.18 -25.95
CA ASP A 365 -10.10 -23.37 -26.99
C ASP A 365 -9.57 -23.11 -28.42
N GLY A 366 -8.30 -22.74 -28.59
CA GLY A 366 -7.73 -22.46 -29.91
C GLY A 366 -8.21 -21.13 -30.51
N VAL A 367 -9.02 -20.38 -29.77
CA VAL A 367 -9.49 -19.05 -30.15
C VAL A 367 -8.47 -18.04 -29.63
N GLU A 368 -8.00 -17.16 -30.51
CA GLU A 368 -7.42 -15.90 -30.08
C GLU A 368 -8.55 -15.12 -29.41
N THR A 369 -8.74 -15.37 -28.12
CA THR A 369 -9.41 -14.40 -27.28
C THR A 369 -8.43 -13.24 -27.19
N GLU A 370 -8.62 -12.23 -28.07
CA GLU A 370 -8.49 -10.86 -27.58
C GLU A 370 -9.24 -10.88 -26.25
N ARG A 371 -8.49 -10.80 -25.14
CA ARG A 371 -9.13 -10.70 -23.83
C ARG A 371 -10.17 -9.60 -24.02
N ASP A 372 -11.45 -9.93 -23.90
CA ASP A 372 -12.56 -8.99 -23.66
C ASP A 372 -12.37 -8.36 -22.27
N ALA A 373 -11.15 -7.93 -21.97
CA ALA A 373 -10.90 -6.81 -21.11
C ALA A 373 -11.43 -5.62 -21.91
N ALA A 374 -12.70 -5.27 -21.68
CA ALA A 374 -13.09 -3.86 -21.77
C ALA A 374 -11.91 -3.05 -21.21
N PRO A 375 -11.33 -2.11 -21.97
CA PRO A 375 -10.08 -1.49 -21.56
C PRO A 375 -10.36 -0.84 -20.20
N PRO A 376 -9.69 -1.27 -19.10
CA PRO A 376 -9.69 -0.44 -17.93
C PRO A 376 -8.93 0.79 -18.39
N GLY A 377 -9.62 1.92 -18.50
CA GLY A 377 -9.09 3.16 -19.05
C GLY A 377 -8.02 3.83 -18.18
N SER A 378 -7.03 3.09 -17.66
CA SER A 378 -5.84 3.67 -17.05
C SER A 378 -4.76 2.67 -16.65
N ILE A 379 -3.52 3.19 -16.64
CA ILE A 379 -2.27 2.63 -16.10
C ILE A 379 -2.27 2.49 -14.54
N LEU A 380 -3.46 2.45 -13.94
CA LEU A 380 -3.73 2.40 -12.49
C LEU A 380 -3.96 0.99 -11.96
N ASN A 381 -3.84 0.00 -12.83
CA ASN A 381 -3.84 -1.40 -12.44
C ASN A 381 -2.48 -1.88 -11.92
N ALA A 382 -1.56 -0.96 -11.59
CA ALA A 382 -0.52 -1.25 -10.59
C ALA A 382 -1.24 -1.49 -9.26
N ASN A 383 -1.63 -2.74 -9.08
CA ASN A 383 -2.32 -3.23 -7.92
C ASN A 383 -1.22 -3.30 -6.86
N ILE A 384 -1.01 -2.24 -6.06
CA ILE A 384 -0.01 -2.24 -4.96
C ILE A 384 -0.62 -2.97 -3.74
N THR A 385 -1.43 -3.99 -4.01
CA THR A 385 -2.24 -4.71 -3.04
C THR A 385 -1.46 -5.81 -2.33
N GLY A 386 -0.32 -6.19 -2.90
CA GLY A 386 0.66 -7.08 -2.29
C GLY A 386 1.12 -6.56 -0.92
N PHE A 387 1.36 -5.26 -0.75
CA PHE A 387 1.89 -4.75 0.52
C PHE A 387 0.96 -4.99 1.70
N TRP A 388 -0.36 -4.86 1.55
CA TRP A 388 -1.30 -5.16 2.64
C TRP A 388 -1.41 -6.66 2.90
N LEU A 389 -1.45 -7.47 1.83
CA LEU A 389 -1.45 -8.94 1.94
C LEU A 389 -0.18 -9.46 2.61
N THR A 390 0.94 -8.77 2.41
CA THR A 390 2.20 -8.98 3.11
C THR A 390 2.08 -8.65 4.60
N MET A 391 1.37 -7.59 5.00
CA MET A 391 1.19 -7.26 6.43
C MET A 391 0.35 -8.27 7.17
N ASP A 392 -0.71 -8.78 6.53
CA ASP A 392 -1.49 -9.90 7.08
C ASP A 392 -0.58 -11.12 7.29
N LEU A 393 0.35 -11.35 6.34
CA LEU A 393 1.41 -12.33 6.48
C LEU A 393 2.51 -11.91 7.45
N LEU A 394 2.47 -10.82 8.18
CA LEU A 394 3.43 -10.54 9.26
C LEU A 394 2.76 -10.53 10.63
N ASP A 395 1.48 -10.92 10.72
CA ASP A 395 0.61 -10.77 11.90
C ASP A 395 0.53 -9.33 12.42
N ILE A 396 0.72 -8.37 11.51
CA ILE A 396 0.69 -6.96 11.86
C ILE A 396 -0.75 -6.49 11.79
N ASP A 397 -1.29 -6.10 12.93
CA ASP A 397 -2.64 -5.56 13.01
C ASP A 397 -2.76 -4.28 12.17
N ALA A 398 -3.41 -4.38 11.00
CA ALA A 398 -3.70 -3.27 10.10
C ALA A 398 -4.56 -2.15 10.71
N SER A 399 -5.26 -2.46 11.82
CA SER A 399 -6.05 -1.48 12.57
C SER A 399 -5.21 -0.69 13.58
N ALA A 400 -4.06 -1.24 14.00
CA ALA A 400 -3.11 -0.58 14.88
C ALA A 400 -2.28 0.49 14.14
N GLY A 401 -1.84 1.51 14.87
CA GLY A 401 -1.01 2.61 14.35
C GLY A 401 0.19 2.19 13.47
N PRO A 402 0.96 1.14 13.83
CA PRO A 402 2.11 0.64 13.07
C PRO A 402 1.74 -0.03 11.74
N GLY A 403 0.65 -0.81 11.71
CA GLY A 403 0.22 -1.54 10.51
C GLY A 403 -0.13 -0.65 9.32
N LYS A 404 -0.54 0.60 9.56
CA LYS A 404 -0.78 1.59 8.49
C LYS A 404 0.48 2.30 8.01
N ILE A 405 1.52 2.32 8.83
CA ILE A 405 2.80 2.98 8.52
C ILE A 405 3.65 2.08 7.64
N LEU A 406 3.64 0.78 7.90
CA LEU A 406 4.54 -0.15 7.26
C LEU A 406 4.34 -0.28 5.73
N PRO A 407 3.10 -0.43 5.19
CA PRO A 407 2.87 -0.38 3.74
C PRO A 407 3.42 0.88 3.10
N VAL A 408 3.39 2.01 3.83
CA VAL A 408 3.92 3.28 3.35
C VAL A 408 5.43 3.28 3.36
N VAL A 409 6.07 2.91 4.46
CA VAL A 409 7.54 2.82 4.55
C VAL A 409 8.09 1.93 3.44
N PHE A 410 7.39 0.85 3.15
CA PHE A 410 7.75 -0.02 2.05
C PHE A 410 7.52 0.54 0.64
N GLN A 411 6.48 1.34 0.45
CA GLN A 411 6.33 2.12 -0.78
C GLN A 411 7.40 3.23 -0.87
N LEU A 412 8.11 3.50 0.22
CA LEU A 412 9.21 4.46 0.35
C LEU A 412 10.59 3.79 0.38
N MET A 413 10.70 2.51 0.06
CA MET A 413 11.96 1.77 -0.03
C MET A 413 12.03 1.10 -1.39
#